data_AF-W7LBI3-F1
#
_entry.id   AF-W7LBI3-F1
#
_cell.length_a   1.000
_cell.length_b   1.000
_cell.length_c   1.000
_cell.angle_alpha   90.00
_cell.angle_beta   90.00
_cell.angle_gamma   90.00
#
_symmetry.space_group_name_H-M   'P 1'
#
loop_
_entity.id
_entity.type
_entity.pdbx_description
1 polymer ?
#
loop_
_entity_poly.entity_id
_entity_poly.type
_entity_poly.pdbx_seq_one_letter_code
_entity_poly.pdbx_strand_id
1 'polypeptide(L)'
;MSGAEVLGIISGVITVVEATITLYKTAKDSSGLPPSLRDAASRLPLIQESLTVAAHGIQRDAQTPPESYAALEAALQACSDKATQLHHIFESMVPRSGATRTHRYLRAVKSFPQIEKTNVLVEGILGDLQVLTLNHVIKTATREQIKELMGSRTRQLMGKESSRRVVLNNTGIGRQFVHTGQGDQNIASDTATQVNGNFHGGTFNFTQT
;
A
#
# COMPACT_ATOMS: atom_id res chain seq x y z
N MET A 1 3.08 -14.41 -9.61
CA MET A 1 3.65 -14.34 -8.25
C MET A 1 2.63 -13.90 -7.20
N SER A 2 2.68 -14.50 -6.02
CA SER A 2 1.96 -14.16 -4.80
C SER A 2 2.75 -13.18 -3.93
N GLY A 3 2.08 -12.51 -2.98
CA GLY A 3 2.76 -11.64 -2.02
C GLY A 3 3.80 -12.38 -1.16
N ALA A 4 3.59 -13.67 -0.88
CA ALA A 4 4.56 -14.49 -0.14
C ALA A 4 5.83 -14.76 -0.96
N GLU A 5 5.70 -15.03 -2.26
CA GLU A 5 6.85 -15.19 -3.17
C GLU A 5 7.66 -13.90 -3.29
N VAL A 6 6.98 -12.75 -3.42
CA VAL A 6 7.62 -11.42 -3.41
C VAL A 6 8.41 -11.19 -2.11
N LEU A 7 7.81 -11.46 -0.96
CA LEU A 7 8.46 -11.33 0.34
C LEU A 7 9.68 -12.25 0.45
N GLY A 8 9.57 -13.47 -0.08
CA GLY A 8 10.67 -14.43 -0.15
C GLY A 8 11.86 -13.89 -0.94
N ILE A 9 11.62 -13.31 -2.12
CA ILE A 9 12.69 -12.70 -2.94
C ILE A 9 13.32 -11.52 -2.20
N ILE A 10 12.52 -10.59 -1.66
CA ILE A 10 13.03 -9.43 -0.92
C ILE A 10 13.88 -9.88 0.27
N SER A 11 13.41 -10.87 1.04
CA SER A 11 14.17 -11.44 2.14
C SER A 11 15.50 -12.03 1.69
N GLY A 12 15.53 -12.75 0.56
CA GLY A 12 16.76 -13.26 -0.03
C GLY A 12 17.75 -12.17 -0.41
N VAL A 13 17.28 -11.08 -1.03
CA VAL A 13 18.11 -9.91 -1.36
C VAL A 13 18.69 -9.29 -0.08
N ILE A 14 17.87 -9.12 0.96
CA ILE A 14 18.32 -8.59 2.27
C ILE A 14 19.46 -9.46 2.83
N THR A 15 19.30 -10.78 2.83
CA THR A 15 20.33 -11.70 3.32
C THR A 15 21.65 -11.57 2.54
N VAL A 16 21.58 -11.46 1.22
CA VAL A 16 22.77 -11.27 0.37
C VAL A 16 23.45 -9.93 0.66
N VAL A 17 22.68 -8.85 0.81
CA VAL A 17 23.21 -7.52 1.14
C VAL A 17 23.87 -7.54 2.52
N GLU A 18 23.24 -8.16 3.52
CA GLU A 18 23.78 -8.29 4.88
C GLU A 18 25.08 -9.10 4.91
N ALA A 19 25.15 -10.20 4.16
CA ALA A 19 26.36 -11.00 4.00
C ALA A 19 27.49 -10.15 3.36
N THR A 20 27.16 -9.32 2.37
CA THR A 20 28.11 -8.41 1.70
C THR A 20 28.63 -7.33 2.65
N ILE A 21 27.76 -6.73 3.47
CA ILE A 21 28.14 -5.75 4.50
C ILE A 21 29.09 -6.39 5.51
N THR A 22 28.77 -7.59 5.98
CA THR A 22 29.57 -8.32 6.97
C THR A 22 30.95 -8.64 6.41
N LEU A 23 30.99 -9.18 5.20
CA LEU A 23 32.22 -9.49 4.47
C LEU A 23 33.12 -8.25 4.30
N TYR A 24 32.53 -7.10 3.93
CA TYR A 24 33.26 -5.84 3.82
C TYR A 24 33.86 -5.39 5.16
N LYS A 25 33.09 -5.46 6.26
CA LYS A 25 33.56 -5.06 7.59
C LYS A 25 34.80 -5.87 8.01
N THR A 26 34.72 -7.20 7.89
CA THR A 26 35.85 -8.10 8.18
C THR A 26 37.09 -7.81 7.31
N ALA A 27 36.87 -7.43 6.06
CA ALA A 27 37.95 -7.11 5.13
C ALA A 27 38.57 -5.73 5.38
N LYS A 28 37.77 -4.73 5.72
CA LYS A 28 38.22 -3.37 6.05
C LYS A 28 39.19 -3.38 7.22
N ASP A 29 38.95 -4.24 8.20
CA ASP A 29 39.80 -4.38 9.39
C ASP A 29 41.12 -5.10 9.09
N SER A 30 41.23 -5.76 7.93
CA SER A 30 42.38 -6.59 7.55
C SER A 30 43.10 -6.15 6.26
N SER A 31 42.55 -5.22 5.47
CA SER A 31 43.08 -4.85 4.16
C SER A 31 42.73 -3.42 3.73
N GLY A 32 43.69 -2.75 3.07
CA GLY A 32 43.53 -1.43 2.45
C GLY A 32 42.71 -1.51 1.17
N LEU A 33 41.39 -1.69 1.32
CA LEU A 33 40.46 -1.84 0.19
C LEU A 33 40.37 -0.57 -0.69
N PRO A 34 40.14 -0.73 -2.01
CA PRO A 34 40.01 0.39 -2.93
C PRO A 34 38.88 1.37 -2.55
N PRO A 35 39.03 2.68 -2.83
CA PRO A 35 38.00 3.69 -2.53
C PRO A 35 36.62 3.37 -3.09
N SER A 36 36.54 2.90 -4.34
CA SER A 36 35.24 2.59 -4.97
C SER A 36 34.51 1.44 -4.27
N LEU A 37 35.23 0.50 -3.66
CA LEU A 37 34.62 -0.57 -2.89
C LEU A 37 34.03 -0.04 -1.57
N ARG A 38 34.72 0.92 -0.95
CA ARG A 38 34.22 1.65 0.22
C ARG A 38 32.96 2.44 -0.11
N ASP A 39 32.95 3.12 -1.26
CA ASP A 39 31.80 3.89 -1.72
C ASP A 39 30.59 2.98 -1.95
N ALA A 40 30.76 1.87 -2.68
CA ALA A 40 29.71 0.88 -2.86
C ALA A 40 29.22 0.31 -1.51
N ALA A 41 30.14 -0.07 -0.62
CA ALA A 41 29.81 -0.61 0.70
C ALA A 41 29.04 0.38 1.59
N SER A 42 29.32 1.68 1.47
CA SER A 42 28.66 2.73 2.24
C SER A 42 27.16 2.87 1.93
N ARG A 43 26.73 2.42 0.75
CA ARG A 43 25.34 2.50 0.27
C ARG A 43 24.53 1.25 0.61
N LEU A 44 25.19 0.12 0.90
CA LEU A 44 24.54 -1.15 1.22
C LEU A 44 23.57 -1.08 2.42
N PRO A 45 23.88 -0.37 3.53
CA PRO A 45 22.93 -0.26 4.64
C PRO A 45 21.62 0.43 4.24
N LEU A 46 21.68 1.46 3.40
CA LEU A 46 20.50 2.16 2.91
C LEU A 46 19.65 1.25 1.99
N ILE A 47 20.30 0.44 1.16
CA ILE A 47 19.64 -0.57 0.32
C ILE A 47 18.91 -1.59 1.20
N GLN A 48 19.58 -2.09 2.24
CA GLN A 48 19.00 -3.03 3.20
C GLN A 48 17.77 -2.45 3.90
N GLU A 49 17.86 -1.22 4.38
CA GLU A 49 16.75 -0.52 5.03
C GLU A 49 15.58 -0.31 4.07
N SER A 50 15.86 0.12 2.84
CA SER A 50 14.83 0.34 1.81
C SER A 50 14.08 -0.96 1.46
N LEU A 51 14.81 -2.07 1.29
CA LEU A 51 14.22 -3.40 1.09
C LEU A 51 13.36 -3.82 2.29
N THR A 52 13.83 -3.54 3.50
CA THR A 52 13.09 -3.84 4.74
C THR A 52 11.80 -3.04 4.82
N VAL A 53 11.82 -1.76 4.48
CA VAL A 53 10.61 -0.91 4.42
C VAL A 53 9.64 -1.44 3.36
N ALA A 54 10.14 -1.80 2.18
CA ALA A 54 9.33 -2.37 1.10
C ALA A 54 8.67 -3.70 1.53
N ALA A 55 9.39 -4.60 2.19
CA ALA A 55 8.85 -5.84 2.73
C ALA A 55 7.71 -5.58 3.72
N HIS A 56 7.90 -4.65 4.67
CA HIS A 56 6.85 -4.28 5.63
C HIS A 56 5.62 -3.66 4.94
N GLY A 57 5.81 -2.88 3.88
CA GLY A 57 4.72 -2.34 3.07
C GLY A 57 3.89 -3.48 2.46
N ILE A 58 4.54 -4.42 1.80
CA ILE A 58 3.90 -5.59 1.17
C ILE A 58 3.18 -6.47 2.22
N GLN A 59 3.78 -6.66 3.39
CA GLN A 59 3.21 -7.47 4.46
C GLN A 59 1.96 -6.83 5.08
N ARG A 60 1.93 -5.50 5.20
CA ARG A 60 0.73 -4.75 5.62
C ARG A 60 -0.37 -4.79 4.56
N ASP A 61 0.01 -4.88 3.29
CA ASP A 61 -0.91 -4.86 2.14
C ASP A 61 -1.36 -6.27 1.70
N ALA A 62 -1.48 -7.22 2.64
CA ALA A 62 -1.80 -8.64 2.40
C ALA A 62 -3.14 -8.90 1.66
N GLN A 63 -3.99 -7.88 1.50
CA GLN A 63 -5.23 -7.94 0.71
C GLN A 63 -5.03 -7.52 -0.77
N THR A 64 -3.80 -7.25 -1.19
CA THR A 64 -3.48 -6.88 -2.58
C THR A 64 -3.69 -8.08 -3.52
N PRO A 65 -4.45 -7.92 -4.62
CA PRO A 65 -4.64 -9.00 -5.59
C PRO A 65 -3.30 -9.52 -6.14
N PRO A 66 -3.14 -10.84 -6.38
CA PRO A 66 -1.92 -11.45 -6.89
C PRO A 66 -1.39 -10.81 -8.19
N GLU A 67 -2.31 -10.35 -9.06
CA GLU A 67 -1.99 -9.68 -10.33
C GLU A 67 -1.18 -8.40 -10.18
N SER A 68 -1.24 -7.75 -9.01
CA SER A 68 -0.42 -6.58 -8.72
C SER A 68 1.07 -6.91 -8.60
N TYR A 69 1.45 -8.15 -8.27
CA TYR A 69 2.85 -8.50 -8.00
C TYR A 69 3.61 -9.01 -9.22
N ALA A 70 2.91 -9.44 -10.28
CA ALA A 70 3.53 -9.90 -11.52
C ALA A 70 4.38 -8.80 -12.20
N ALA A 71 3.94 -7.54 -12.12
CA ALA A 71 4.70 -6.41 -12.66
C ALA A 71 6.00 -6.12 -11.89
N LEU A 72 6.13 -6.64 -10.66
CA LEU A 72 7.31 -6.43 -9.80
C LEU A 72 8.33 -7.55 -9.92
N GLU A 73 7.93 -8.70 -10.46
CA GLU A 73 8.75 -9.90 -10.59
C GLU A 73 10.07 -9.63 -11.31
N ALA A 74 10.01 -9.01 -12.49
CA ALA A 74 11.21 -8.71 -13.27
C ALA A 74 12.18 -7.78 -12.53
N ALA A 75 11.67 -6.75 -11.84
CA ALA A 75 12.50 -5.82 -11.07
C ALA A 75 13.12 -6.49 -9.84
N LEU A 76 12.36 -7.34 -9.14
CA LEU A 76 12.83 -8.08 -7.97
C LEU A 76 13.90 -9.11 -8.34
N GLN A 77 13.69 -9.85 -9.44
CA GLN A 77 14.67 -10.80 -9.93
C GLN A 77 15.95 -10.10 -10.38
N ALA A 78 15.81 -9.00 -11.13
CA ALA A 78 16.95 -8.20 -11.56
C ALA A 78 17.71 -7.59 -10.36
N CYS A 79 17.02 -7.21 -9.29
CA CYS A 79 17.63 -6.74 -8.05
C CYS A 79 18.41 -7.87 -7.34
N SER A 80 17.81 -9.06 -7.26
CA SER A 80 18.44 -10.26 -6.68
C SER A 80 19.70 -10.67 -7.43
N ASP A 81 19.65 -10.69 -8.76
CA ASP A 81 20.78 -11.05 -9.60
C ASP A 81 21.93 -10.03 -9.44
N LYS A 82 21.62 -8.73 -9.38
CA LYS A 82 22.63 -7.68 -9.16
C LYS A 82 23.23 -7.76 -7.76
N ALA A 83 22.41 -7.99 -6.72
CA ALA A 83 22.88 -8.15 -5.35
C ALA A 83 23.81 -9.37 -5.21
N THR A 84 23.48 -10.47 -5.86
CA THR A 84 24.30 -11.69 -5.88
C THR A 84 25.62 -11.47 -6.61
N GLN A 85 25.60 -10.80 -7.76
CA GLN A 85 26.82 -10.42 -8.48
C GLN A 85 27.70 -9.49 -7.63
N LEU A 86 27.09 -8.53 -6.94
CA LEU A 86 27.78 -7.63 -6.04
C LEU A 86 28.46 -8.40 -4.90
N HIS A 87 27.76 -9.34 -4.29
CA HIS A 87 28.31 -10.20 -3.26
C HIS A 87 29.54 -10.98 -3.74
N HIS A 88 29.46 -11.61 -4.92
CA HIS A 88 30.58 -12.34 -5.50
C HIS A 88 31.79 -11.46 -5.79
N ILE A 89 31.57 -10.21 -6.19
CA ILE A 89 32.65 -9.23 -6.39
C ILE A 89 33.33 -8.93 -5.05
N PHE A 90 32.58 -8.67 -3.98
CA PHE A 90 33.15 -8.52 -2.64
C PHE A 90 33.91 -9.78 -2.20
N GLU A 91 33.35 -10.97 -2.39
CA GLU A 91 33.97 -12.24 -2.02
C GLU A 91 35.27 -12.52 -2.80
N SER A 92 35.34 -12.10 -4.06
CA SER A 92 36.53 -12.18 -4.88
C SER A 92 37.63 -11.21 -4.41
N MET A 93 37.26 -10.09 -3.79
CA MET A 93 38.21 -9.09 -3.31
C MET A 93 38.72 -9.35 -1.89
N VAL A 94 37.90 -9.92 -1.01
CA VAL A 94 38.27 -10.15 0.40
C VAL A 94 39.19 -11.37 0.55
N PRO A 95 40.47 -11.21 0.91
CA PRO A 95 41.37 -12.35 1.02
C PRO A 95 40.97 -13.29 2.15
N ARG A 96 41.10 -14.60 1.95
CA ARG A 96 40.95 -15.60 3.02
C ARG A 96 41.96 -15.35 4.14
N SER A 97 41.57 -15.63 5.38
CA SER A 97 42.47 -15.59 6.54
C SER A 97 43.70 -16.47 6.28
N GLY A 98 44.89 -15.93 6.55
CA GLY A 98 46.15 -16.64 6.30
C GLY A 98 46.67 -16.61 4.85
N ALA A 99 46.02 -15.90 3.91
CA ALA A 99 46.55 -15.77 2.54
C ALA A 99 47.96 -15.16 2.51
N THR A 100 48.82 -15.60 1.59
CA THR A 100 50.15 -15.02 1.41
C THR A 100 50.07 -13.60 0.82
N ARG A 101 51.10 -12.77 1.02
CA ARG A 101 51.15 -11.40 0.45
C ARG A 101 51.01 -11.40 -1.07
N THR A 102 51.65 -12.35 -1.75
CA THR A 102 51.56 -12.56 -3.20
C THR A 102 50.15 -12.94 -3.64
N HIS A 103 49.47 -13.83 -2.91
CA HIS A 103 48.08 -14.18 -3.21
C HIS A 103 47.13 -12.98 -3.05
N ARG A 104 47.33 -12.16 -2.00
CA ARG A 104 46.57 -10.90 -1.82
C ARG A 104 46.78 -9.94 -2.98
N TYR A 105 48.02 -9.74 -3.41
CA TYR A 105 48.35 -8.85 -4.52
C TYR A 105 47.76 -9.34 -5.84
N LEU A 106 47.90 -10.62 -6.18
CA LEU A 106 47.36 -11.20 -7.40
C LEU A 106 45.83 -11.06 -7.47
N ARG A 107 45.15 -11.23 -6.33
CA ARG A 107 43.70 -11.08 -6.23
C ARG A 107 43.28 -9.63 -6.46
N ALA A 108 43.95 -8.68 -5.80
CA ALA A 108 43.70 -7.25 -5.97
C ALA A 108 43.81 -6.81 -7.45
N VAL A 109 44.86 -7.27 -8.15
CA VAL A 109 45.06 -6.99 -9.59
C VAL A 109 43.95 -7.60 -10.45
N LYS A 110 43.55 -8.86 -10.19
CA LYS A 110 42.46 -9.51 -10.93
C LYS A 110 41.09 -8.89 -10.68
N SER A 111 40.89 -8.28 -9.51
CA SER A 111 39.63 -7.63 -9.15
C SER A 111 39.46 -6.22 -9.70
N PHE A 112 40.52 -5.57 -10.22
CA PHE A 112 40.43 -4.19 -10.74
C PHE A 112 39.28 -3.96 -11.74
N PRO A 113 39.09 -4.81 -12.78
CA PRO A 113 37.96 -4.67 -13.71
C PRO A 113 36.59 -4.89 -13.07
N GLN A 114 36.54 -5.53 -11.90
CA GLN A 114 35.30 -5.75 -11.14
C GLN A 114 34.95 -4.55 -10.24
N ILE A 115 35.94 -3.72 -9.88
CA ILE A 115 35.74 -2.53 -9.04
C ILE A 115 34.77 -1.55 -9.70
N GLU A 116 34.94 -1.27 -11.00
CA GLU A 116 34.05 -0.39 -11.76
C GLU A 116 32.62 -0.94 -11.83
N LYS A 117 32.48 -2.27 -11.96
CA LYS A 117 31.17 -2.96 -11.96
C LYS A 117 30.43 -2.82 -10.63
N THR A 118 31.15 -2.72 -9.51
CA THR A 118 30.56 -2.57 -8.17
C THR A 118 29.62 -1.38 -8.09
N ASN A 119 30.02 -0.22 -8.62
CA ASN A 119 29.20 0.98 -8.61
C ASN A 119 28.00 0.85 -9.55
N VAL A 120 28.19 0.30 -10.75
CA VAL A 120 27.11 0.04 -11.70
C VAL A 120 26.05 -0.89 -11.11
N LEU A 121 26.46 -1.92 -10.37
CA LEU A 121 25.53 -2.84 -9.70
C LEU A 121 24.76 -2.16 -8.57
N VAL A 122 25.42 -1.33 -7.77
CA VAL A 122 24.77 -0.56 -6.70
C VAL A 122 23.74 0.42 -7.27
N GLU A 123 24.09 1.16 -8.32
CA GLU A 123 23.15 2.06 -9.01
C GLU A 123 21.98 1.28 -9.63
N GLY A 124 22.25 0.11 -10.21
CA GLY A 124 21.22 -0.77 -10.76
C GLY A 124 20.25 -1.27 -9.70
N ILE A 125 20.75 -1.68 -8.53
CA ILE A 125 19.90 -2.10 -7.39
C ILE A 125 19.02 -0.94 -6.92
N LEU A 126 19.57 0.26 -6.81
CA LEU A 126 18.80 1.46 -6.44
C LEU A 126 17.71 1.79 -7.48
N GLY A 127 18.02 1.62 -8.77
CA GLY A 127 17.05 1.77 -9.86
C GLY A 127 15.90 0.77 -9.76
N ASP A 128 16.19 -0.51 -9.51
CA ASP A 128 15.16 -1.53 -9.32
C ASP A 128 14.29 -1.23 -8.08
N LEU A 129 14.90 -0.78 -6.99
CA LEU A 129 14.20 -0.37 -5.77
C LEU A 129 13.29 0.84 -5.98
N GLN A 130 13.70 1.77 -6.82
CA GLN A 130 12.90 2.92 -7.19
C GLN A 130 11.63 2.47 -7.93
N VAL A 131 11.75 1.54 -8.90
CA VAL A 131 10.60 0.95 -9.60
C VAL A 131 9.64 0.27 -8.62
N LEU A 132 10.16 -0.48 -7.65
CA LEU A 132 9.36 -1.15 -6.61
C LEU A 132 8.59 -0.15 -5.75
N THR A 133 9.27 0.90 -5.29
CA THR A 133 8.69 1.92 -4.41
C THR A 133 7.64 2.75 -5.13
N LEU A 134 7.90 3.21 -6.36
CA LEU A 134 6.91 3.95 -7.16
C LEU A 134 5.67 3.11 -7.44
N ASN A 135 5.84 1.85 -7.83
CA ASN A 135 4.71 0.97 -8.11
C ASN A 135 3.83 0.76 -6.88
N HIS A 136 4.44 0.63 -5.69
CA HIS A 136 3.71 0.53 -4.43
C HIS A 136 2.99 1.83 -4.06
N VAL A 137 3.68 2.97 -4.09
CA VAL A 137 3.10 4.30 -3.77
C VAL A 137 1.93 4.66 -4.69
N ILE A 138 2.03 4.38 -5.99
CA ILE A 138 0.93 4.63 -6.94
C ILE A 138 -0.30 3.78 -6.60
N LYS A 139 -0.10 2.51 -6.22
CA LYS A 139 -1.19 1.61 -5.82
C LYS A 139 -1.83 2.03 -4.50
N THR A 140 -1.05 2.42 -3.49
CA THR A 140 -1.59 2.88 -2.20
C THR A 140 -2.39 4.17 -2.38
N ALA A 141 -1.87 5.16 -3.12
CA ALA A 141 -2.58 6.41 -3.39
C ALA A 141 -3.90 6.17 -4.16
N THR A 142 -3.90 5.28 -5.14
CA THR A 142 -5.12 4.93 -5.90
C THR A 142 -6.14 4.23 -5.01
N ARG A 143 -5.71 3.34 -4.10
CA ARG A 143 -6.60 2.70 -3.12
C ARG A 143 -7.18 3.68 -2.12
N GLU A 144 -6.38 4.63 -1.63
CA GLU A 144 -6.84 5.68 -0.74
C GLU A 144 -7.90 6.54 -1.41
N GLN A 145 -7.66 6.99 -2.65
CA GLN A 145 -8.65 7.74 -3.44
C GLN A 145 -9.95 6.94 -3.65
N ILE A 146 -9.86 5.65 -4.00
CA ILE A 146 -11.04 4.78 -4.14
C ILE A 146 -11.78 4.64 -2.80
N LYS A 147 -11.06 4.48 -1.69
CA LYS A 147 -11.65 4.38 -0.35
C LYS A 147 -12.32 5.70 0.07
N GLU A 148 -11.74 6.84 -0.25
CA GLU A 148 -12.35 8.15 -0.02
C GLU A 148 -13.61 8.35 -0.86
N LEU A 149 -13.58 7.98 -2.14
CA LEU A 149 -14.74 8.02 -3.04
C LEU A 149 -15.86 7.08 -2.59
N MET A 150 -15.53 5.86 -2.14
CA MET A 150 -16.50 4.94 -1.56
C MET A 150 -17.03 5.48 -0.23
N GLY A 151 -16.18 6.00 0.65
CA GLY A 151 -16.58 6.57 1.93
C GLY A 151 -17.45 7.83 1.79
N SER A 152 -17.20 8.67 0.79
CA SER A 152 -18.06 9.82 0.47
C SER A 152 -19.40 9.36 -0.10
N ARG A 153 -19.42 8.35 -0.98
CA ARG A 153 -20.65 7.71 -1.48
C ARG A 153 -21.48 7.10 -0.35
N THR A 154 -20.88 6.34 0.55
CA THR A 154 -21.58 5.73 1.69
C THR A 154 -22.10 6.81 2.65
N ARG A 155 -21.36 7.89 2.89
CA ARG A 155 -21.84 9.06 3.66
C ARG A 155 -23.00 9.78 2.96
N GLN A 156 -22.99 9.89 1.64
CA GLN A 156 -24.14 10.43 0.88
C GLN A 156 -25.38 9.53 0.96
N LEU A 157 -25.21 8.21 0.98
CA LEU A 157 -26.30 7.25 1.10
C LEU A 157 -26.86 7.19 2.54
N MET A 158 -26.01 7.30 3.57
CA MET A 158 -26.42 7.36 4.98
C MET A 158 -26.93 8.74 5.42
N GLY A 159 -26.58 9.81 4.70
CA GLY A 159 -27.12 11.16 4.94
C GLY A 159 -28.54 11.37 4.40
N LYS A 160 -29.15 10.37 3.76
CA LYS A 160 -30.47 10.48 3.12
C LYS A 160 -31.61 9.88 3.96
N GLU A 161 -31.45 9.81 5.28
CA GLU A 161 -32.52 9.43 6.21
C GLU A 161 -32.75 10.39 7.38
N SER A 162 -32.14 11.58 7.39
CA SER A 162 -32.51 12.59 8.38
C SER A 162 -33.09 13.84 7.73
N SER A 163 -34.42 13.90 7.83
CA SER A 163 -35.19 15.15 7.90
C SER A 163 -35.05 16.08 6.70
N ARG A 164 -35.79 15.77 5.62
CA ARG A 164 -36.27 16.84 4.72
C ARG A 164 -37.12 17.78 5.59
N ARG A 165 -36.49 18.83 6.13
CA ARG A 165 -37.19 19.91 6.84
C ARG A 165 -38.06 20.60 5.79
N VAL A 166 -39.31 20.18 5.68
CA VAL A 166 -40.29 20.83 4.83
C VAL A 166 -40.53 22.20 5.46
N VAL A 167 -39.98 23.25 4.87
CA VAL A 167 -40.32 24.63 5.23
C VAL A 167 -41.66 24.92 4.60
N LEU A 168 -42.69 25.10 5.43
CA LEU A 168 -44.04 25.42 5.00
C LEU A 168 -44.27 26.92 5.22
N ASN A 169 -44.31 27.68 4.13
CA ASN A 169 -44.63 29.10 4.15
C ASN A 169 -46.12 29.25 3.82
N ASN A 170 -46.93 29.71 4.77
CA ASN A 170 -48.31 30.14 4.50
C ASN A 170 -48.41 31.66 4.67
N THR A 171 -48.86 32.36 3.63
CA THR A 171 -48.98 33.82 3.60
C THR A 171 -50.43 34.31 3.46
N GLY A 172 -51.42 33.41 3.63
CA GLY A 172 -52.85 33.73 3.53
C GLY A 172 -53.66 33.35 4.78
N ILE A 173 -54.95 33.73 4.80
CA ILE A 173 -55.89 33.42 5.89
C ILE A 173 -56.64 32.12 5.55
N GLY A 174 -56.48 31.07 6.36
CA GLY A 174 -57.12 29.77 6.17
C GLY A 174 -56.51 28.65 7.03
N ARG A 175 -57.17 27.49 7.12
CA ARG A 175 -56.65 26.30 7.83
C ARG A 175 -55.70 25.51 6.92
N GLN A 176 -54.56 25.06 7.45
CA GLN A 176 -53.62 24.18 6.75
C GLN A 176 -53.50 22.86 7.51
N PHE A 177 -53.61 21.75 6.80
CA PHE A 177 -53.43 20.41 7.35
C PHE A 177 -52.18 19.78 6.74
N VAL A 178 -51.29 19.28 7.59
CA VAL A 178 -49.97 18.78 7.17
C VAL A 178 -49.79 17.38 7.74
N HIS A 179 -49.46 16.41 6.88
CA HIS A 179 -49.13 15.05 7.27
C HIS A 179 -47.67 14.74 6.90
N THR A 180 -46.82 14.51 7.90
CA THR A 180 -45.39 14.19 7.71
C THR A 180 -45.02 12.76 8.11
N GLY A 181 -46.02 11.94 8.46
CA GLY A 181 -45.85 10.54 8.85
C GLY A 181 -46.26 9.56 7.75
N GLN A 182 -46.34 8.27 8.12
CA GLN A 182 -46.92 7.21 7.29
C GLN A 182 -48.34 6.90 7.76
N GLY A 183 -49.27 6.64 6.85
CA GLY A 183 -50.70 6.43 7.12
C GLY A 183 -51.59 7.48 6.43
N ASP A 184 -52.92 7.29 6.53
CA ASP A 184 -53.91 8.16 5.89
C ASP A 184 -54.28 9.37 6.77
N GLN A 185 -54.28 10.56 6.18
CA GLN A 185 -54.75 11.78 6.83
C GLN A 185 -56.24 12.01 6.52
N ASN A 186 -57.10 11.73 7.50
CA ASN A 186 -58.54 11.97 7.38
C ASN A 186 -58.90 13.32 8.02
N ILE A 187 -59.50 14.24 7.25
CA ILE A 187 -59.86 15.59 7.70
C ILE A 187 -61.34 15.85 7.40
N ALA A 188 -62.14 16.09 8.42
CA ALA A 188 -63.48 16.65 8.33
C ALA A 188 -63.44 18.15 8.66
N SER A 189 -63.99 18.98 7.76
CA SER A 189 -64.12 20.42 7.99
C SER A 189 -65.58 20.79 8.31
N ASP A 190 -65.71 21.78 9.19
CA ASP A 190 -66.97 22.42 9.61
C ASP A 190 -67.88 21.53 10.45
N THR A 191 -69.09 21.16 10.00
CA THR A 191 -70.09 20.46 10.84
C THR A 191 -70.13 18.94 10.64
N ALA A 192 -69.15 18.36 9.94
CA ALA A 192 -69.12 16.93 9.65
C ALA A 192 -68.61 16.08 10.83
N THR A 193 -69.22 14.92 11.07
CA THR A 193 -68.75 13.92 12.04
C THR A 193 -67.78 12.94 11.37
N GLN A 194 -66.57 12.83 11.90
CA GLN A 194 -65.55 11.87 11.43
C GLN A 194 -65.45 10.70 12.39
N VAL A 195 -65.48 9.48 11.87
CA VAL A 195 -65.27 8.25 12.64
C VAL A 195 -63.92 7.66 12.25
N ASN A 196 -62.96 7.64 13.17
CA ASN A 196 -61.62 7.10 12.95
C ASN A 196 -61.44 5.77 13.69
N GLY A 197 -61.00 4.73 12.99
CA GLY A 197 -60.68 3.42 13.58
C GLY A 197 -60.58 2.29 12.54
N ASN A 198 -60.11 1.11 12.95
CA ASN A 198 -60.10 -0.07 12.09
C ASN A 198 -61.51 -0.69 12.01
N PHE A 199 -62.10 -0.65 10.83
CA PHE A 199 -63.40 -1.24 10.57
C PHE A 199 -63.27 -2.71 10.17
N HIS A 200 -63.95 -3.60 10.90
CA HIS A 200 -63.90 -5.05 10.68
C HIS A 200 -65.20 -5.59 10.04
N GLY A 201 -65.96 -4.75 9.35
CA GLY A 201 -67.24 -5.10 8.71
C GLY A 201 -68.45 -4.89 9.63
N GLY A 202 -69.49 -4.23 9.10
CA GLY A 202 -70.72 -3.83 9.78
C GLY A 202 -71.56 -2.91 8.89
N THR A 203 -72.75 -2.48 9.32
CA THR A 203 -73.59 -1.52 8.58
C THR A 203 -73.80 -0.27 9.41
N PHE A 204 -73.43 0.90 8.88
CA PHE A 204 -73.75 2.17 9.51
C PHE A 204 -75.16 2.59 9.11
N ASN A 205 -76.09 2.55 10.06
CA ASN A 205 -77.43 3.07 9.86
C ASN A 205 -77.47 4.52 10.34
N PHE A 206 -77.65 5.46 9.41
CA PHE A 206 -77.89 6.86 9.72
C PHE A 206 -79.39 7.13 9.63
N THR A 207 -80.00 7.58 10.72
CA THR A 207 -81.36 8.09 10.72
C THR A 207 -81.30 9.61 10.73
N GLN A 208 -81.81 10.27 9.68
CA GLN A 208 -82.08 11.70 9.73
C GLN A 208 -83.42 11.92 10.44
N THR A 209 -83.43 12.83 11.41
CA THR A 209 -84.65 13.41 12.01
C THR A 209 -85.01 14.71 11.32
#